data_AF-A0A9E4A781-F1
#
_entry.id   AF-A0A9E4A781-F1
#
_cell.length_a   1.000
_cell.length_b   1.000
_cell.length_c   1.000
_cell.angle_alpha   90.00
_cell.angle_beta   90.00
_cell.angle_gamma   90.00
#
_symmetry.space_group_name_H-M   'P 1'
#
loop_
_entity.id
_entity.type
_entity.pdbx_description
1 polymer ?
#
loop_
_entity_poly.entity_id
_entity_poly.type
_entity_poly.pdbx_seq_one_letter_code
_entity_poly.pdbx_strand_id
1 'polypeptide(L)'
;MSRGAGGAGESDSPRDPGAGVQVLRRLLLRAHLSVALAAAVFIAAMAASGAVLACEEAVLSVWGIRTRVEEGAGGRIVAESDRREIVGSRFESEIALGPSGPERFFERVRDLHRWLAFPSGSERTGRMLTGAANLALLFLLLTGALLWVPWPLSRRALAANLNFPTGRGRPGGRARRLRLHRAIGVWALLPLAVISATGAVLSFPSLGDRLYPIVGVAIPGGEESAPEVVLQAHTGELWGLVGRAMAGVAALAALAMIWTGATSALRRRR
;
A
#
# COMPACT_ATOMS: atom_id res chain seq x y z
N MET A 1 -43.81 13.66 -62.50
CA MET A 1 -42.35 13.79 -62.60
C MET A 1 -41.78 13.88 -61.19
N SER A 2 -40.75 13.07 -60.94
CA SER A 2 -39.69 13.19 -59.90
C SER A 2 -40.11 13.34 -58.44
N ARG A 3 -40.09 12.26 -57.63
CA ARG A 3 -38.95 11.73 -56.83
C ARG A 3 -38.52 12.64 -55.66
N GLY A 4 -38.55 12.04 -54.47
CA GLY A 4 -37.93 12.55 -53.24
C GLY A 4 -37.88 11.47 -52.15
N ALA A 5 -37.43 10.27 -52.50
CA ALA A 5 -37.04 9.25 -51.54
C ALA A 5 -35.57 9.48 -51.15
N GLY A 6 -35.23 9.30 -49.87
CA GLY A 6 -33.83 9.13 -49.45
C GLY A 6 -33.44 9.98 -48.26
N GLY A 7 -33.57 9.42 -47.06
CA GLY A 7 -33.02 9.95 -45.82
C GLY A 7 -32.97 8.90 -44.73
N ALA A 8 -32.62 7.66 -45.10
CA ALA A 8 -32.24 6.60 -44.18
C ALA A 8 -30.71 6.53 -44.17
N GLY A 9 -30.11 6.56 -42.97
CA GLY A 9 -28.66 6.64 -42.74
C GLY A 9 -28.42 7.83 -41.82
N GLU A 10 -28.30 7.66 -40.51
CA GLU A 10 -27.20 6.94 -39.89
C GLU A 10 -27.70 6.27 -38.60
N SER A 11 -27.83 4.94 -38.61
CA SER A 11 -27.89 4.21 -37.35
C SER A 11 -26.50 4.30 -36.71
N ASP A 12 -26.32 5.20 -35.74
CA ASP A 12 -25.14 5.27 -34.89
C ASP A 12 -25.11 4.00 -34.02
N SER A 13 -24.72 2.89 -34.63
CA SER A 13 -24.53 1.62 -33.94
C SER A 13 -23.39 1.85 -32.95
N PRO A 14 -23.57 1.57 -31.65
CA PRO A 14 -22.51 1.77 -30.67
C PRO A 14 -21.30 0.97 -31.14
N ARG A 15 -20.18 1.66 -31.42
CA ARG A 15 -18.93 1.03 -31.89
C ARG A 15 -18.63 -0.19 -31.03
N ASP A 16 -18.90 -1.38 -31.57
CA ASP A 16 -18.62 -2.63 -30.89
C ASP A 16 -17.11 -2.62 -30.63
N PRO A 17 -16.64 -2.70 -29.37
CA PRO A 17 -15.22 -2.71 -29.09
C PRO A 17 -14.57 -3.80 -29.93
N GLY A 18 -13.67 -3.39 -30.84
CA GLY A 18 -13.00 -4.31 -31.76
C GLY A 18 -12.51 -5.53 -31.01
N ALA A 19 -12.73 -6.72 -31.57
CA ALA A 19 -12.53 -8.00 -30.89
C ALA A 19 -11.19 -8.10 -30.13
N GLY A 20 -10.14 -7.44 -30.66
CA GLY A 20 -8.83 -7.31 -30.00
C GLY A 20 -8.87 -6.67 -28.60
N VAL A 21 -9.62 -5.59 -28.40
CA VAL A 21 -9.75 -4.92 -27.08
C VAL A 21 -10.40 -5.85 -26.07
N GLN A 22 -11.43 -6.60 -26.49
CA GLN A 22 -12.12 -7.55 -25.62
C GLN A 22 -11.22 -8.75 -25.25
N VAL A 23 -10.39 -9.23 -26.18
CA VAL A 23 -9.40 -10.28 -25.91
C VAL A 23 -8.34 -9.77 -24.94
N LEU A 24 -7.74 -8.60 -25.20
CA LEU A 24 -6.73 -7.99 -24.33
C LEU A 24 -7.26 -7.81 -22.90
N ARG A 25 -8.45 -7.25 -22.74
CA ARG A 25 -9.06 -7.03 -21.41
C ARG A 25 -9.30 -8.35 -20.66
N ARG A 26 -9.68 -9.41 -21.37
CA ARG A 26 -9.84 -10.75 -20.78
C ARG A 26 -8.50 -11.33 -20.34
N LEU A 27 -7.44 -11.16 -21.13
CA LEU A 27 -6.09 -11.59 -20.77
C LEU A 27 -5.57 -10.82 -19.55
N LEU A 28 -5.68 -9.49 -19.55
CA LEU A 28 -5.31 -8.64 -18.42
C LEU A 28 -6.08 -9.03 -17.16
N LEU A 29 -7.40 -9.28 -17.25
CA LEU A 29 -8.20 -9.72 -16.11
C LEU A 29 -7.76 -11.09 -15.59
N ARG A 30 -7.41 -12.03 -16.47
CA ARG A 30 -6.90 -13.35 -16.06
C ARG A 30 -5.57 -13.23 -15.35
N ALA A 31 -4.64 -12.44 -15.89
CA ALA A 31 -3.34 -12.20 -15.29
C ALA A 31 -3.45 -11.47 -13.93
N HIS A 32 -4.28 -10.42 -13.85
CA HIS A 32 -4.59 -9.75 -12.60
C HIS A 32 -5.15 -10.73 -11.56
N LEU A 33 -6.13 -11.56 -11.95
CA LEU A 33 -6.73 -12.53 -11.05
C LEU A 33 -5.74 -13.63 -10.61
N SER A 34 -4.88 -14.12 -11.51
CA SER A 34 -3.91 -15.16 -11.18
C SER A 34 -2.86 -14.64 -10.20
N VAL A 35 -2.31 -13.46 -10.44
CA VAL A 35 -1.34 -12.84 -9.53
C VAL A 35 -2.01 -12.48 -8.20
N ALA A 36 -3.22 -11.92 -8.23
CA ALA A 36 -3.96 -11.59 -7.02
C ALA A 36 -4.19 -12.82 -6.14
N LEU A 37 -4.57 -13.95 -6.74
CA LEU A 37 -4.81 -15.18 -5.99
C LEU A 37 -3.50 -15.78 -5.43
N ALA A 38 -2.43 -15.78 -6.24
CA ALA A 38 -1.13 -16.33 -5.84
C ALA A 38 -0.49 -15.51 -4.71
N ALA A 39 -0.62 -14.18 -4.74
CA ALA A 39 0.01 -13.28 -3.77
C ALA A 39 -0.91 -12.87 -2.61
N ALA A 40 -2.20 -13.22 -2.62
CA ALA A 40 -3.20 -12.70 -1.67
C ALA A 40 -2.82 -12.89 -0.20
N VAL A 41 -2.45 -14.11 0.20
CA VAL A 41 -2.12 -14.41 1.60
C VAL A 41 -0.91 -13.61 2.05
N PHE A 42 0.10 -13.53 1.17
CA PHE A 42 1.34 -12.84 1.45
C PHE A 42 1.12 -11.33 1.55
N ILE A 43 0.48 -10.71 0.55
CA ILE A 43 0.17 -9.28 0.57
C ILE A 43 -0.73 -8.94 1.76
N ALA A 44 -1.65 -9.83 2.16
CA ALA A 44 -2.48 -9.62 3.35
C ALA A 44 -1.64 -9.60 4.64
N ALA A 45 -0.68 -10.51 4.81
CA ALA A 45 0.21 -10.52 5.97
C ALA A 45 1.08 -9.24 6.02
N MET A 46 1.61 -8.82 4.87
CA MET A 46 2.39 -7.59 4.74
C MET A 46 1.56 -6.34 5.02
N ALA A 47 0.34 -6.26 4.49
CA ALA A 47 -0.57 -5.15 4.75
C ALA A 47 -1.02 -5.11 6.22
N ALA A 48 -1.32 -6.27 6.83
CA ALA A 48 -1.72 -6.33 8.24
C ALA A 48 -0.58 -5.88 9.17
N SER A 49 0.65 -6.38 8.95
CA SER A 49 1.82 -5.94 9.72
C SER A 49 2.13 -4.45 9.49
N GLY A 50 2.04 -3.96 8.26
CA GLY A 50 2.24 -2.54 7.95
C GLY A 50 1.20 -1.62 8.60
N ALA A 51 -0.07 -2.04 8.64
CA ALA A 51 -1.12 -1.30 9.34
C ALA A 51 -0.86 -1.20 10.85
N VAL A 52 -0.29 -2.26 11.46
CA VAL A 52 0.10 -2.26 12.87
C VAL A 52 1.29 -1.33 13.10
N LEU A 53 2.32 -1.39 12.25
CA LEU A 53 3.51 -0.53 12.36
C LEU A 53 3.18 0.96 12.16
N ALA A 54 2.22 1.29 11.30
CA ALA A 54 1.76 2.66 11.15
C ALA A 54 1.18 3.26 12.46
N CYS A 55 0.72 2.41 13.37
CA CYS A 55 0.22 2.81 14.69
C CYS A 55 1.29 2.85 15.78
N GLU A 56 2.51 2.38 15.53
CA GLU A 56 3.55 2.22 16.55
C GLU A 56 3.83 3.52 17.30
N GLU A 57 4.11 4.60 16.57
CA GLU A 57 4.41 5.88 17.23
C GLU A 57 3.19 6.43 17.98
N ALA A 58 1.98 6.25 17.45
CA ALA A 58 0.77 6.66 18.14
C ALA A 58 0.58 5.87 19.45
N VAL A 59 0.78 4.55 19.43
CA VAL A 59 0.66 3.69 20.61
C VAL A 59 1.75 4.02 21.63
N LEU A 60 3.01 4.07 21.22
CA LEU A 60 4.12 4.37 22.13
C LEU A 60 3.99 5.78 22.73
N SER A 61 3.48 6.76 21.96
CA SER A 61 3.24 8.11 22.47
C SER A 61 2.12 8.16 23.53
N VAL A 62 1.01 7.46 23.31
CA VAL A 62 -0.14 7.45 24.24
C VAL A 62 0.21 6.75 25.55
N TRP A 63 1.03 5.71 25.49
CA TRP A 63 1.39 4.91 26.65
C TRP A 63 2.54 5.51 27.47
N GLY A 64 3.04 6.69 27.07
CA GLY A 64 4.12 7.37 27.78
C GLY A 64 5.44 6.61 27.76
N ILE A 65 5.55 5.56 26.92
CA ILE A 65 6.78 4.79 26.68
C ILE A 65 7.61 5.54 25.63
N ARG A 66 7.85 6.82 25.88
CA ARG A 66 9.05 7.46 25.34
C ARG A 66 10.02 7.45 26.48
N THR A 67 11.15 6.78 26.30
CA THR A 67 12.35 7.19 27.01
C THR A 67 12.57 8.64 26.62
N ARG A 68 12.12 9.57 27.48
CA ARG A 68 12.42 10.99 27.29
C ARG A 68 13.90 11.12 27.60
N VAL A 69 14.71 10.94 26.58
CA VAL A 69 16.15 11.16 26.62
C VAL A 69 16.35 12.67 26.57
N GLU A 70 16.40 13.31 27.73
CA GLU A 70 16.91 14.67 27.82
C GLU A 70 18.44 14.61 27.80
N GLU A 71 19.05 15.24 26.79
CA GLU A 71 20.50 15.43 26.72
C GLU A 71 20.91 16.44 27.80
N GLY A 72 21.44 15.94 28.91
CA GLY A 72 22.09 16.76 29.91
C GLY A 72 23.45 17.25 29.42
N ALA A 73 23.84 18.45 29.85
CA ALA A 73 25.16 19.01 29.54
C ALA A 73 26.28 17.99 29.86
N GLY A 74 27.05 17.60 28.83
CA GLY A 74 28.15 16.63 28.93
C GLY A 74 27.86 15.21 28.40
N GLY A 75 26.80 15.01 27.61
CA GLY A 75 26.54 13.72 26.94
C GLY A 75 25.90 12.64 27.82
N ARG A 76 25.37 13.03 28.98
CA ARG A 76 24.61 12.15 29.87
C ARG A 76 23.14 12.22 29.51
N ILE A 77 22.49 11.06 29.48
CA ILE A 77 21.09 10.94 29.12
C ILE A 77 20.33 10.57 30.38
N VAL A 78 19.35 11.39 30.73
CA VAL A 78 18.33 11.01 31.72
C VAL A 78 17.29 10.23 30.95
N ALA A 79 17.21 8.92 31.18
CA ALA A 79 16.16 8.08 30.62
C ALA A 79 15.16 7.78 31.74
N GLU A 80 13.95 8.31 31.61
CA GLU A 80 12.84 7.99 32.51
C GLU A 80 11.94 6.93 31.87
N SER A 81 11.80 5.78 32.54
CA SER A 81 10.87 4.73 32.17
C SER A 81 10.25 4.14 33.44
N ASP A 82 8.92 4.20 33.53
CA ASP A 82 8.07 3.60 34.57
C ASP A 82 8.68 3.59 36.00
N ARG A 83 8.82 4.78 36.59
CA ARG A 83 9.35 5.06 37.94
C ARG A 83 10.84 4.74 38.21
N ARG A 84 11.65 4.51 37.18
CA ARG A 84 13.11 4.42 37.33
C ARG A 84 13.80 5.51 36.52
N GLU A 85 14.40 6.45 37.23
CA GLU A 85 15.36 7.41 36.68
C GLU A 85 16.72 6.70 36.61
N ILE A 86 17.23 6.48 35.39
CA ILE A 86 18.57 5.93 35.19
C ILE A 86 19.39 7.01 34.51
N VAL A 87 20.33 7.58 35.28
CA VAL A 87 21.31 8.54 34.78
C VAL A 87 22.53 7.75 34.31
N GLY A 88 22.74 7.69 33.00
CA GLY A 88 23.85 6.96 32.41
C GLY A 88 24.16 7.43 31.00
N SER A 89 25.12 6.77 30.35
CA SER A 89 25.25 6.88 28.90
C SER A 89 24.02 6.29 28.21
N ARG A 90 23.70 6.73 26.98
CA ARG A 90 22.60 6.16 26.17
C ARG A 90 22.61 4.63 26.17
N PHE A 91 23.80 4.09 26.00
CA PHE A 91 24.05 2.65 25.94
C PHE A 91 23.74 1.94 27.27
N GLU A 92 24.17 2.49 28.40
CA GLU A 92 23.87 1.92 29.72
C GLU A 92 22.38 1.99 30.04
N SER A 93 21.72 3.10 29.68
CA SER A 93 20.27 3.25 29.86
C SER A 93 19.46 2.26 29.01
N GLU A 94 19.93 1.97 27.80
CA GLU A 94 19.29 1.03 26.87
C GLU A 94 19.45 -0.43 27.33
N ILE A 95 20.62 -0.80 27.84
CA ILE A 95 20.85 -2.13 28.44
C ILE A 95 20.07 -2.30 29.75
N ALA A 96 20.02 -1.27 30.59
CA ALA A 96 19.40 -1.34 31.90
C ALA A 96 17.87 -1.40 31.84
N LEU A 97 17.26 -0.70 30.88
CA LEU A 97 15.81 -0.69 30.69
C LEU A 97 15.35 -1.88 29.82
N GLY A 98 16.11 -2.22 28.78
CA GLY A 98 15.67 -3.13 27.72
C GLY A 98 14.38 -2.63 27.03
N PRO A 99 13.99 -3.22 25.90
CA PRO A 99 12.71 -2.86 25.29
C PRO A 99 11.57 -3.34 26.21
N SER A 100 10.66 -2.42 26.51
CA SER A 100 9.39 -2.68 27.17
C SER A 100 8.54 -3.67 26.36
N GLY A 101 7.49 -4.21 26.99
CA GLY A 101 6.59 -5.17 26.35
C GLY A 101 6.08 -4.71 24.97
N PRO A 102 5.58 -3.47 24.83
CA PRO A 102 5.16 -2.91 23.55
C PRO A 102 6.28 -2.76 22.51
N GLU A 103 7.46 -2.31 22.91
CA GLU A 103 8.61 -2.16 21.99
C GLU A 103 9.03 -3.52 21.41
N ARG A 104 9.14 -4.56 22.26
CA ARG A 104 9.41 -5.93 21.80
C ARG A 104 8.34 -6.49 20.86
N PHE A 105 7.09 -6.06 21.04
CA PHE A 105 6.01 -6.45 20.14
C PHE A 105 6.19 -5.82 18.76
N PHE A 106 6.44 -4.51 18.68
CA PHE A 106 6.63 -3.82 17.41
C PHE A 106 7.92 -4.25 16.70
N GLU A 107 8.99 -4.56 17.43
CA GLU A 107 10.20 -5.20 16.88
C GLU A 107 9.86 -6.51 16.15
N ARG A 108 9.10 -7.41 16.80
CA ARG A 108 8.67 -8.67 16.16
C ARG A 108 7.79 -8.45 14.93
N VAL A 109 6.87 -7.47 14.98
CA VAL A 109 6.02 -7.14 13.82
C VAL A 109 6.85 -6.55 12.69
N ARG A 110 7.86 -5.73 12.99
CA ARG A 110 8.80 -5.17 12.03
C ARG A 110 9.67 -6.24 11.39
N ASP A 111 10.14 -7.21 12.16
CA ASP A 111 10.87 -8.37 11.65
C ASP A 111 9.99 -9.23 10.74
N LEU A 112 8.71 -9.41 11.08
CA LEU A 112 7.74 -10.03 10.19
C LEU A 112 7.53 -9.22 8.90
N HIS A 113 7.39 -7.90 8.99
CA HIS A 113 7.13 -7.04 7.85
C HIS A 113 8.35 -6.93 6.92
N ARG A 114 9.58 -6.93 7.46
CA ARG A 114 10.79 -6.77 6.65
C ARG A 114 11.33 -8.11 6.15
N TRP A 115 11.31 -9.10 7.02
CA TRP A 115 12.01 -10.37 6.84
C TRP A 115 11.09 -11.58 6.97
N LEU A 116 9.79 -11.44 7.14
CA LEU A 116 8.86 -12.55 7.41
C LEU A 116 9.23 -13.36 8.66
N ALA A 117 9.90 -12.72 9.62
CA ALA A 117 10.46 -13.37 10.81
C ALA A 117 11.43 -14.52 10.47
N PHE A 118 12.05 -14.48 9.29
CA PHE A 118 13.15 -15.38 8.94
C PHE A 118 14.32 -15.16 9.93
N PRO A 119 14.91 -16.24 10.48
CA PRO A 119 16.03 -16.13 11.43
C PRO A 119 17.23 -15.41 10.81
N SER A 120 18.03 -14.78 11.67
CA SER A 120 19.31 -14.17 11.33
C SER A 120 20.17 -15.18 10.51
N GLY A 121 20.60 -14.76 9.32
CA GLY A 121 21.27 -15.62 8.33
C GLY A 121 20.42 -15.98 7.09
N SER A 122 19.08 -15.84 7.15
CA SER A 122 18.18 -16.07 6.00
C SER A 122 17.47 -14.81 5.49
N GLU A 123 17.91 -13.63 5.98
CA GLU A 123 17.35 -12.32 5.64
C GLU A 123 17.31 -12.04 4.13
N ARG A 124 18.29 -12.54 3.36
CA ARG A 124 18.32 -12.36 1.90
C ARG A 124 17.05 -12.91 1.25
N THR A 125 16.58 -14.07 1.71
CA THR A 125 15.35 -14.70 1.20
C THR A 125 14.13 -13.90 1.62
N GLY A 126 14.06 -13.46 2.88
CA GLY A 126 12.99 -12.58 3.37
C GLY A 126 12.89 -11.29 2.55
N ARG A 127 14.02 -10.62 2.33
CA ARG A 127 14.15 -9.41 1.48
C ARG A 127 13.63 -9.66 0.06
N MET A 128 14.03 -10.78 -0.56
CA MET A 128 13.61 -11.14 -1.91
C MET A 128 12.11 -11.41 -2.01
N LEU A 129 11.52 -12.10 -1.01
CA LEU A 129 10.08 -12.37 -0.98
C LEU A 129 9.26 -11.10 -0.75
N THR A 130 9.67 -10.25 0.20
CA THR A 130 9.07 -8.93 0.42
C THR A 130 9.16 -8.06 -0.84
N GLY A 131 10.32 -8.05 -1.50
CA GLY A 131 10.52 -7.38 -2.78
C GLY A 131 9.61 -7.92 -3.89
N ALA A 132 9.50 -9.24 -4.03
CA ALA A 132 8.61 -9.89 -5.00
C ALA A 132 7.14 -9.56 -4.75
N ALA A 133 6.72 -9.47 -3.49
CA ALA A 133 5.37 -9.07 -3.14
C ALA A 133 5.07 -7.59 -3.46
N ASN A 134 6.04 -6.71 -3.27
CA ASN A 134 5.92 -5.32 -3.71
C ASN A 134 5.78 -5.23 -5.24
N LEU A 135 6.59 -5.97 -6.00
CA LEU A 135 6.45 -6.02 -7.46
C LEU A 135 5.09 -6.62 -7.89
N ALA A 136 4.61 -7.66 -7.21
CA ALA A 136 3.30 -8.23 -7.45
C ALA A 136 2.17 -7.23 -7.16
N LEU A 137 2.27 -6.48 -6.06
CA LEU A 137 1.30 -5.44 -5.71
C LEU A 137 1.33 -4.31 -6.74
N LEU A 138 2.49 -3.82 -7.16
CA LEU A 138 2.62 -2.84 -8.26
C LEU A 138 1.98 -3.34 -9.55
N PHE A 139 2.22 -4.60 -9.93
CA PHE A 139 1.55 -5.22 -11.08
C PHE A 139 0.02 -5.21 -10.92
N LEU A 140 -0.51 -5.53 -9.74
CA LEU A 140 -1.94 -5.51 -9.46
C LEU A 140 -2.52 -4.09 -9.51
N LEU A 141 -1.79 -3.08 -9.04
CA LEU A 141 -2.19 -1.68 -9.10
C LEU A 141 -2.24 -1.18 -10.55
N LEU A 142 -1.21 -1.47 -11.35
CA LEU A 142 -1.14 -1.08 -12.76
C LEU A 142 -2.23 -1.76 -13.58
N THR A 143 -2.33 -3.09 -13.49
CA THR A 143 -3.38 -3.83 -14.20
C THR A 143 -4.78 -3.48 -13.69
N GLY A 144 -4.92 -3.22 -12.39
CA GLY A 144 -6.16 -2.74 -11.77
C GLY A 144 -6.59 -1.39 -12.34
N ALA A 145 -5.67 -0.44 -12.46
CA ALA A 145 -5.93 0.88 -13.07
C ALA A 145 -6.35 0.75 -14.54
N LEU A 146 -5.66 -0.10 -15.32
CA LEU A 146 -6.03 -0.38 -16.72
C LEU A 146 -7.43 -1.02 -16.84
N LEU A 147 -7.78 -1.93 -15.93
CA LEU A 147 -9.10 -2.57 -15.89
C LEU A 147 -10.20 -1.67 -15.33
N TRP A 148 -9.83 -0.69 -14.50
CA TRP A 148 -10.74 0.25 -13.86
C TRP A 148 -11.39 1.21 -14.87
N VAL A 149 -10.64 1.63 -15.89
CA VAL A 149 -11.15 2.50 -16.95
C VAL A 149 -12.27 1.76 -17.72
N PRO A 150 -13.50 2.29 -17.72
CA PRO A 150 -14.60 1.69 -18.47
C PRO A 150 -14.37 1.90 -19.97
N TRP A 151 -14.64 0.88 -20.77
CA TRP A 151 -14.65 0.99 -22.21
C TRP A 151 -16.05 0.65 -22.74
N PRO A 152 -16.70 1.54 -23.52
CA PRO A 152 -16.29 2.91 -23.84
C PRO A 152 -16.30 3.85 -22.62
N LEU A 153 -15.52 4.94 -22.69
CA LEU A 153 -15.48 5.95 -21.62
C LEU A 153 -16.86 6.61 -21.50
N SER A 154 -17.48 6.46 -20.33
CA SER A 154 -18.72 7.15 -19.98
C SER A 154 -18.55 7.86 -18.65
N ARG A 155 -18.88 9.15 -18.60
CA ARG A 155 -18.83 9.95 -17.35
C ARG A 155 -19.66 9.31 -16.24
N ARG A 156 -20.82 8.76 -16.57
CA ARG A 156 -21.69 8.05 -15.62
C ARG A 156 -21.02 6.78 -15.08
N ALA A 157 -20.38 6.00 -15.96
CA ALA A 157 -19.66 4.79 -15.56
C ALA A 157 -18.42 5.11 -14.71
N LEU A 158 -17.71 6.19 -15.04
CA LEU A 158 -16.56 6.67 -14.27
C LEU A 158 -16.99 7.14 -12.88
N ALA A 159 -18.02 7.99 -12.79
CA ALA A 159 -18.58 8.44 -11.53
C ALA A 159 -19.08 7.25 -10.67
N ALA A 160 -19.69 6.24 -11.29
CA ALA A 160 -20.13 5.03 -10.58
C ALA A 160 -18.95 4.17 -10.07
N ASN A 161 -17.78 4.22 -10.71
CA ASN A 161 -16.58 3.51 -10.27
C ASN A 161 -15.76 4.30 -9.23
N LEU A 162 -15.87 5.63 -9.20
CA LEU A 162 -15.22 6.52 -8.22
C LEU A 162 -15.97 6.57 -6.90
N ASN A 163 -17.30 6.49 -6.93
CA ASN A 163 -18.13 6.69 -5.75
C ASN A 163 -18.38 5.39 -4.97
N PHE A 164 -18.40 5.51 -3.65
CA PHE A 164 -18.82 4.44 -2.77
C PHE A 164 -20.34 4.22 -2.88
N PRO A 165 -20.83 2.97 -2.93
CA PRO A 165 -22.25 2.69 -2.97
C PRO A 165 -22.91 2.92 -1.59
N THR A 166 -23.25 4.18 -1.31
CA THR A 166 -23.97 4.64 -0.11
C THR A 166 -25.47 4.86 -0.42
N GLY A 167 -26.34 4.84 0.59
CA GLY A 167 -27.77 5.18 0.46
C GLY A 167 -28.76 4.02 0.20
N ARG A 168 -30.06 4.38 0.11
CA ARG A 168 -31.18 3.50 -0.26
C ARG A 168 -31.04 3.08 -1.73
N GLY A 169 -31.28 1.80 -2.04
CA GLY A 169 -31.11 1.25 -3.40
C GLY A 169 -29.71 0.75 -3.75
N ARG A 170 -28.77 0.70 -2.77
CA ARG A 170 -27.44 0.13 -2.97
C ARG A 170 -27.52 -1.32 -3.48
N PRO A 171 -26.86 -1.65 -4.59
CA PRO A 171 -26.90 -3.02 -5.10
C PRO A 171 -26.30 -3.99 -4.09
N GLY A 172 -26.94 -5.15 -3.90
CA GLY A 172 -26.53 -6.19 -2.96
C GLY A 172 -25.44 -7.12 -3.51
N GLY A 173 -24.98 -8.02 -2.64
CA GLY A 173 -24.14 -9.16 -3.03
C GLY A 173 -22.89 -8.80 -3.83
N ARG A 174 -22.74 -9.44 -5.00
CA ARG A 174 -21.55 -9.34 -5.86
C ARG A 174 -21.38 -7.95 -6.47
N ALA A 175 -22.47 -7.31 -6.90
CA ALA A 175 -22.42 -5.98 -7.50
C ALA A 175 -21.89 -4.93 -6.51
N ARG A 176 -22.25 -5.05 -5.22
CA ARG A 176 -21.70 -4.20 -4.15
C ARG A 176 -20.18 -4.33 -4.04
N ARG A 177 -19.71 -5.56 -3.92
CA ARG A 177 -18.28 -5.84 -3.68
C ARG A 177 -17.42 -5.40 -4.85
N LEU A 178 -17.90 -5.59 -6.08
CA LEU A 178 -17.19 -5.11 -7.26
C LEU A 178 -17.13 -3.58 -7.33
N ARG A 179 -18.19 -2.87 -6.95
CA ARG A 179 -18.15 -1.41 -6.86
C ARG A 179 -17.21 -0.94 -5.75
N LEU A 180 -17.24 -1.58 -4.58
CA LEU A 180 -16.29 -1.29 -3.50
C LEU A 180 -14.85 -1.54 -3.93
N HIS A 181 -14.56 -2.65 -4.60
CA HIS A 181 -13.23 -2.96 -5.12
C HIS A 181 -12.74 -1.89 -6.11
N ARG A 182 -13.62 -1.40 -6.99
CA ARG A 182 -13.26 -0.31 -7.93
C ARG A 182 -13.03 1.02 -7.23
N ALA A 183 -13.89 1.39 -6.28
CA ALA A 183 -13.79 2.65 -5.54
C ALA A 183 -12.55 2.63 -4.62
N ILE A 184 -12.42 1.63 -3.75
CA ILE A 184 -11.26 1.49 -2.87
C ILE A 184 -9.97 1.41 -3.71
N GLY A 185 -9.97 0.65 -4.80
CA GLY A 185 -8.80 0.49 -5.65
C GLY A 185 -8.30 1.78 -6.28
N VAL A 186 -9.19 2.67 -6.74
CA VAL A 186 -8.76 3.96 -7.32
C VAL A 186 -8.33 4.96 -6.25
N TRP A 187 -9.02 5.01 -5.11
CA TRP A 187 -8.65 5.93 -4.01
C TRP A 187 -7.36 5.51 -3.29
N ALA A 188 -7.09 4.21 -3.20
CA ALA A 188 -5.86 3.67 -2.62
C ALA A 188 -4.71 3.54 -3.64
N LEU A 189 -4.95 3.82 -4.93
CA LEU A 189 -3.99 3.58 -6.00
C LEU A 189 -2.65 4.29 -5.75
N LEU A 190 -2.71 5.60 -5.53
CA LEU A 190 -1.51 6.43 -5.34
C LEU A 190 -0.74 6.06 -4.06
N PRO A 191 -1.35 6.03 -2.86
CA PRO A 191 -0.60 5.72 -1.64
C PRO A 191 -0.02 4.29 -1.67
N LEU A 192 -0.77 3.31 -2.17
CA LEU A 192 -0.24 1.94 -2.31
C LEU A 192 0.87 1.85 -3.36
N ALA A 193 0.78 2.62 -4.46
CA ALA A 193 1.84 2.66 -5.46
C ALA A 193 3.13 3.25 -4.88
N VAL A 194 3.05 4.33 -4.10
CA VAL A 194 4.20 4.93 -3.43
C VAL A 194 4.82 3.94 -2.44
N ILE A 195 4.03 3.43 -1.48
CA ILE A 195 4.52 2.50 -0.45
C ILE A 195 5.13 1.24 -1.09
N SER A 196 4.51 0.70 -2.13
CA SER A 196 4.98 -0.52 -2.76
C SER A 196 6.22 -0.28 -3.65
N ALA A 197 6.29 0.85 -4.35
CA ALA A 197 7.47 1.22 -5.14
C ALA A 197 8.68 1.46 -4.24
N THR A 198 8.51 2.22 -3.15
CA THR A 198 9.58 2.46 -2.18
C THR A 198 9.99 1.17 -1.47
N GLY A 199 9.03 0.32 -1.10
CA GLY A 199 9.30 -1.01 -0.53
C GLY A 199 10.09 -1.92 -1.49
N ALA A 200 9.81 -1.86 -2.80
CA ALA A 200 10.58 -2.60 -3.80
C ALA A 200 12.03 -2.09 -3.89
N VAL A 201 12.23 -0.77 -3.91
CA VAL A 201 13.57 -0.15 -3.94
C VAL A 201 14.37 -0.52 -2.69
N LEU A 202 13.76 -0.48 -1.50
CA LEU A 202 14.40 -0.89 -0.24
C LEU A 202 14.74 -2.39 -0.19
N SER A 203 13.98 -3.22 -0.91
CA SER A 203 14.23 -4.66 -0.99
C SER A 203 15.37 -5.02 -1.96
N PHE A 204 15.61 -4.17 -2.97
CA PHE A 204 16.61 -4.38 -4.02
C PHE A 204 17.59 -3.19 -4.08
N PRO A 205 18.67 -3.17 -3.27
CA PRO A 205 19.63 -2.07 -3.26
C PRO A 205 20.19 -1.71 -4.64
N SER A 206 20.45 -2.72 -5.49
CA SER A 206 20.91 -2.51 -6.87
C SER A 206 19.92 -1.77 -7.77
N LEU A 207 18.62 -1.82 -7.46
CA LEU A 207 17.60 -1.01 -8.10
C LEU A 207 17.67 0.44 -7.58
N GLY A 208 17.86 0.62 -6.27
CA GLY A 208 18.08 1.92 -5.65
C GLY A 208 19.27 2.66 -6.26
N ASP A 209 20.44 2.02 -6.34
CA ASP A 209 21.67 2.60 -6.88
C ASP A 209 21.51 3.16 -8.30
N ARG A 210 20.61 2.56 -9.09
CA ARG A 210 20.29 2.99 -10.47
C ARG A 210 19.24 4.10 -10.51
N LEU A 211 18.28 4.09 -9.58
CA LEU A 211 17.15 5.00 -9.58
C LEU A 211 17.44 6.30 -8.81
N TYR A 212 18.18 6.26 -7.70
CA TYR A 212 18.47 7.44 -6.90
C TYR A 212 19.07 8.61 -7.70
N PRO A 213 20.03 8.38 -8.63
CA PRO A 213 20.55 9.47 -9.46
C PRO A 213 19.53 10.07 -10.44
N ILE A 214 18.55 9.28 -10.89
CA ILE A 214 17.54 9.69 -11.89
C ILE A 214 16.42 10.49 -11.23
N VAL A 215 15.98 10.06 -10.05
CA VAL A 215 14.81 10.67 -9.39
C VAL A 215 15.17 12.02 -8.75
N GLY A 216 16.46 12.31 -8.52
CA GLY A 216 16.94 13.64 -8.14
C GLY A 216 16.18 14.23 -6.95
N VAL A 217 15.86 13.39 -5.96
CA VAL A 217 14.93 13.76 -4.88
C VAL A 217 15.59 14.78 -3.95
N ALA A 218 15.38 16.06 -4.24
CA ALA A 218 15.62 17.16 -3.32
C ALA A 218 14.34 17.40 -2.50
N ILE A 219 14.42 17.28 -1.18
CA ILE A 219 13.33 17.54 -0.25
C ILE A 219 13.39 19.01 0.21
N PRO A 220 12.24 19.71 0.37
CA PRO A 220 12.22 21.02 1.01
C PRO A 220 12.57 20.85 2.50
N GLY A 221 13.82 21.13 2.87
CA GLY A 221 14.32 20.93 4.24
C GLY A 221 15.83 20.70 4.38
N GLY A 222 16.52 20.30 3.30
CA GLY A 222 17.98 20.43 3.13
C GLY A 222 18.88 19.62 4.08
N GLU A 223 19.15 18.35 3.73
CA GLU A 223 20.38 17.54 3.99
C GLU A 223 20.11 16.01 3.90
N GLU A 224 18.88 15.56 3.70
CA GLU A 224 18.56 14.12 3.69
C GLU A 224 19.08 13.36 2.47
N SER A 225 19.58 12.14 2.72
CA SER A 225 20.05 11.23 1.68
C SER A 225 18.89 10.54 0.94
N ALA A 226 19.03 10.26 -0.36
CA ALA A 226 17.97 9.59 -1.14
C ALA A 226 17.44 8.27 -0.53
N PRO A 227 18.25 7.41 0.11
CA PRO A 227 17.75 6.21 0.81
C PRO A 227 16.83 6.54 1.99
N GLU A 228 17.12 7.61 2.73
CA GLU A 228 16.33 8.06 3.87
C GLU A 228 14.94 8.55 3.42
N VAL A 229 14.90 9.37 2.37
CA VAL A 229 13.64 9.85 1.80
C VAL A 229 12.75 8.70 1.34
N VAL A 230 13.34 7.68 0.71
CA VAL A 230 12.58 6.48 0.28
C VAL A 230 12.04 5.71 1.48
N LEU A 231 12.82 5.59 2.56
CA LEU A 231 12.36 4.96 3.79
C LEU A 231 11.21 5.76 4.41
N GLN A 232 11.36 7.07 4.57
CA GLN A 232 10.33 7.93 5.12
C GLN A 232 9.05 7.91 4.25
N ALA A 233 9.18 7.84 2.93
CA ALA A 233 8.04 7.70 2.01
C ALA A 233 7.33 6.34 2.17
N HIS A 234 8.08 5.29 2.47
CA HIS A 234 7.54 3.95 2.72
C HIS A 234 6.79 3.88 4.06
N THR A 235 7.36 4.46 5.12
CA THR A 235 6.80 4.46 6.48
C THR A 235 5.72 5.52 6.69
N GLY A 236 5.63 6.51 5.80
CA GLY A 236 4.73 7.66 5.94
C GLY A 236 5.31 8.77 6.83
N GLU A 237 6.59 8.72 7.15
CA GLU A 237 7.26 9.68 8.04
C GLU A 237 7.51 11.04 7.41
N LEU A 238 7.52 11.12 6.07
CA LEU A 238 7.70 12.38 5.33
C LEU A 238 6.76 13.50 5.80
N TRP A 239 5.55 13.15 6.24
CA TRP A 239 4.55 14.11 6.75
C TRP A 239 4.18 13.85 8.21
N GLY A 240 5.07 13.21 8.96
CA GLY A 240 4.87 12.85 10.37
C GLY A 240 3.58 12.06 10.59
N LEU A 241 2.77 12.51 11.56
CA LEU A 241 1.53 11.81 11.96
C LEU A 241 0.55 11.63 10.80
N VAL A 242 0.40 12.63 9.93
CA VAL A 242 -0.56 12.58 8.80
C VAL A 242 -0.14 11.51 7.80
N GLY A 243 1.15 11.47 7.44
CA GLY A 243 1.67 10.49 6.50
C GLY A 243 1.59 9.06 7.05
N ARG A 244 1.90 8.85 8.33
CA ARG A 244 1.73 7.55 9.00
C ARG A 244 0.27 7.10 9.04
N ALA A 245 -0.66 8.01 9.35
CA ALA A 245 -2.09 7.71 9.30
C ALA A 245 -2.55 7.33 7.88
N MET A 246 -2.08 8.04 6.85
CA MET A 246 -2.34 7.71 5.45
C MET A 246 -1.78 6.33 5.08
N ALA A 247 -0.57 5.98 5.52
CA ALA A 247 0.02 4.67 5.30
C ALA A 247 -0.81 3.55 5.98
N GLY A 248 -1.27 3.77 7.21
CA GLY A 248 -2.18 2.85 7.91
C GLY A 248 -3.51 2.66 7.17
N VAL A 249 -4.14 3.76 6.72
CA VAL A 249 -5.38 3.69 5.92
C VAL A 249 -5.15 2.96 4.60
N ALA A 250 -4.03 3.20 3.93
CA ALA A 250 -3.68 2.50 2.69
C ALA A 250 -3.50 1.00 2.94
N ALA A 251 -2.83 0.60 4.02
CA ALA A 251 -2.66 -0.80 4.40
C ALA A 251 -4.02 -1.49 4.68
N LEU A 252 -4.94 -0.82 5.38
CA LEU A 252 -6.31 -1.30 5.57
C LEU A 252 -7.09 -1.39 4.25
N ALA A 253 -6.90 -0.42 3.34
CA ALA A 253 -7.49 -0.45 2.01
C ALA A 253 -6.97 -1.65 1.20
N ALA A 254 -5.68 -2.00 1.30
CA ALA A 254 -5.13 -3.20 0.67
C ALA A 254 -5.80 -4.48 1.19
N LEU A 255 -6.01 -4.61 2.51
CA LEU A 255 -6.76 -5.73 3.09
C LEU A 255 -8.19 -5.81 2.54
N ALA A 256 -8.88 -4.66 2.48
CA ALA A 256 -10.21 -4.58 1.90
C ALA A 256 -10.23 -4.94 0.40
N MET A 257 -9.20 -4.58 -0.36
CA MET A 257 -9.04 -4.93 -1.76
C MET A 257 -8.87 -6.44 -1.97
N ILE A 258 -8.06 -7.10 -1.13
CA ILE A 258 -7.88 -8.55 -1.14
C ILE A 258 -9.21 -9.25 -0.84
N TRP A 259 -9.90 -8.83 0.23
CA TRP A 259 -11.19 -9.40 0.61
C TRP A 259 -12.25 -9.23 -0.49
N THR A 260 -12.42 -8.02 -1.01
CA THR A 260 -13.40 -7.72 -2.07
C THR A 260 -13.08 -8.41 -3.39
N GLY A 261 -11.80 -8.57 -3.74
CA GLY A 261 -11.32 -9.31 -4.90
C GLY A 261 -11.57 -10.82 -4.79
N ALA A 262 -11.11 -11.44 -3.71
CA ALA A 262 -11.25 -12.89 -3.47
C ALA A 262 -12.72 -13.33 -3.45
N THR A 263 -13.57 -12.60 -2.72
CA THR A 263 -15.02 -12.90 -2.64
C THR A 263 -15.77 -12.65 -3.96
N SER A 264 -15.22 -11.83 -4.85
CA SER A 264 -15.74 -11.63 -6.21
C SER A 264 -15.29 -12.72 -7.18
N ALA A 265 -14.11 -13.32 -6.96
CA ALA A 265 -13.55 -14.41 -7.75
C ALA A 265 -14.22 -15.76 -7.44
N LEU A 266 -14.41 -16.10 -6.16
CA LEU A 266 -14.97 -17.39 -5.72
C LEU A 266 -16.40 -17.64 -6.22
N ARG A 267 -17.16 -16.58 -6.51
CA ARG A 267 -18.53 -16.65 -7.06
C ARG A 267 -18.62 -16.49 -8.57
N ARG A 268 -17.49 -16.62 -9.29
CA ARG A 268 -17.49 -16.86 -10.76
C ARG A 268 -17.53 -18.34 -11.11
N ARG A 269 -17.17 -19.22 -10.17
CA ARG A 269 -17.03 -20.68 -10.37
C ARG A 269 -18.21 -21.50 -9.81
N ARG A 270 -19.19 -20.83 -9.20
CA ARG A 270 -20.51 -21.38 -8.87
C ARG A 270 -21.51 -20.64 -9.73
#